data_AF-A0A6G3MJ77-F1
#
_entry.id   AF-A0A6G3MJ77-F1
#
_cell.length_a   1.000
_cell.length_b   1.000
_cell.length_c   1.000
_cell.angle_alpha   90.00
_cell.angle_beta   90.00
_cell.angle_gamma   90.00
#
_symmetry.space_group_name_H-M   'P 1'
#
loop_
_entity.id
_entity.type
_entity.pdbx_description
1 polymer ?
#
loop_
_entity_poly.entity_id
_entity_poly.type
_entity_poly.pdbx_seq_one_letter_code
_entity_poly.pdbx_strand_id
1 'polypeptide(L)'
;MARFAELYDKLKNVDPKLTFMDSTFTDYDELLFSTKTKHAMEFLSFFMQSYMCIQLEAFEPECKFKIDRWYKSGDSGGGVSCILQNGKVIEKGGVNVSVITGDLSNENAAQMRSRGYKITNFNSKFNAVGVSSVIHPVNPHSPTLHFNFRYFEIEPQSDSENHIFWFGGGCDLTPNYIYKEDIVHFHQTLKNVCDKHNPSYYLDFKKWADDYFYIPHREERRGIGGIFFDDLTGDDP
;
A
#
# COMPACT_ATOMS: atom_id res chain seq x y z
N MET A 1 13.50 9.14 -19.82
CA MET A 1 14.57 8.33 -19.22
C MET A 1 14.78 8.58 -17.72
N ALA A 2 14.28 9.66 -17.09
CA ALA A 2 14.67 10.04 -15.71
C ALA A 2 13.55 10.08 -14.63
N ARG A 3 12.29 9.69 -14.93
CA ARG A 3 11.17 9.95 -13.99
C ARG A 3 11.32 9.24 -12.63
N PHE A 4 11.86 8.02 -12.61
CA PHE A 4 12.02 7.25 -11.37
C PHE A 4 13.39 7.42 -10.73
N ALA A 5 14.43 7.79 -11.49
CA ALA A 5 15.70 8.24 -10.94
C ALA A 5 15.54 9.54 -10.12
N GLU A 6 14.72 10.50 -10.57
CA GLU A 6 14.41 11.69 -9.78
C GLU A 6 13.59 11.38 -8.52
N LEU A 7 12.66 10.41 -8.61
CA LEU A 7 11.91 9.92 -7.45
C LEU A 7 12.86 9.24 -6.46
N TYR A 8 13.79 8.42 -6.96
CA TYR A 8 14.83 7.77 -6.18
C TYR A 8 15.71 8.77 -5.44
N ASP A 9 16.22 9.79 -6.14
CA ASP A 9 17.07 10.82 -5.54
C ASP A 9 16.31 11.62 -4.47
N LYS A 10 15.03 11.96 -4.72
CA LYS A 10 14.17 12.59 -3.72
C LYS A 10 14.03 11.72 -2.47
N LEU A 11 13.79 10.42 -2.64
CA LEU A 11 13.59 9.49 -1.54
C LEU A 11 14.89 9.20 -0.76
N LYS A 12 16.03 9.08 -1.44
CA LYS A 12 17.35 8.99 -0.79
C LYS A 12 17.72 10.25 -0.01
N ASN A 13 17.29 11.42 -0.46
CA ASN A 13 17.46 12.65 0.30
C ASN A 13 16.63 12.69 1.58
N VAL A 14 15.53 11.92 1.65
CA VAL A 14 14.72 11.78 2.88
C VAL A 14 15.43 10.91 3.92
N ASP A 15 16.08 9.82 3.51
CA ASP A 15 16.91 9.01 4.41
C ASP A 15 18.11 8.38 3.67
N PRO A 16 19.30 9.00 3.75
CA PRO A 16 20.50 8.52 3.07
C PRO A 16 21.03 7.18 3.58
N LYS A 17 20.56 6.72 4.74
CA LYS A 17 20.96 5.45 5.37
C LYS A 17 19.96 4.33 5.12
N LEU A 18 18.84 4.61 4.43
CA LEU A 18 17.79 3.64 4.20
C LEU A 18 18.30 2.48 3.33
N THR A 19 18.22 1.27 3.88
CA THR A 19 18.41 0.01 3.15
C THR A 19 17.09 -0.76 3.13
N PHE A 20 16.78 -1.40 2.00
CA PHE A 20 15.62 -2.28 1.91
C PHE A 20 15.71 -3.40 2.97
N MET A 21 14.57 -3.78 3.55
CA MET A 21 14.51 -4.83 4.57
C MET A 21 14.94 -6.19 4.01
N ASP A 22 14.79 -6.39 2.69
CA ASP A 22 15.27 -7.54 1.92
C ASP A 22 15.46 -7.09 0.45
N SER A 23 15.96 -7.96 -0.43
CA SER A 23 16.10 -7.65 -1.87
C SER A 23 14.74 -7.39 -2.55
N THR A 24 14.73 -6.79 -3.72
CA THR A 24 13.48 -6.72 -4.53
C THR A 24 13.25 -8.04 -5.27
N PHE A 25 12.06 -8.23 -5.84
CA PHE A 25 11.77 -9.37 -6.73
C PHE A 25 12.20 -9.08 -8.16
N THR A 26 12.05 -7.84 -8.60
CA THR A 26 12.67 -7.33 -9.82
C THR A 26 14.11 -6.88 -9.52
N ASP A 27 15.03 -7.05 -10.47
CA ASP A 27 16.41 -6.57 -10.32
C ASP A 27 16.43 -5.07 -9.99
N TYR A 28 17.34 -4.67 -9.09
CA TYR A 28 17.35 -3.31 -8.56
C TYR A 28 17.66 -2.26 -9.63
N ASP A 29 18.62 -2.54 -10.52
CA ASP A 29 18.95 -1.62 -11.61
C ASP A 29 17.77 -1.56 -12.60
N GLU A 30 17.12 -2.69 -12.88
CA GLU A 30 15.88 -2.69 -13.66
C GLU A 30 14.78 -1.82 -13.03
N LEU A 31 14.61 -1.85 -11.71
CA LEU A 31 13.64 -0.98 -11.02
C LEU A 31 13.96 0.51 -11.19
N LEU A 32 15.23 0.91 -11.11
CA LEU A 32 15.65 2.31 -11.20
C LEU A 32 15.46 2.91 -12.60
N PHE A 33 15.65 2.11 -13.64
CA PHE A 33 15.64 2.58 -15.03
C PHE A 33 14.36 2.23 -15.81
N SER A 34 13.50 1.38 -15.27
CA SER A 34 12.24 0.99 -15.91
C SER A 34 11.27 2.17 -16.06
N THR A 35 10.43 2.13 -17.09
CA THR A 35 9.30 3.05 -17.27
C THR A 35 7.96 2.45 -16.82
N LYS A 36 7.95 1.19 -16.38
CA LYS A 36 6.74 0.45 -16.01
C LYS A 36 6.26 0.86 -14.62
N THR A 37 4.98 1.19 -14.50
CA THR A 37 4.34 1.57 -13.23
C THR A 37 4.50 0.51 -12.15
N LYS A 38 4.39 -0.78 -12.49
CA LYS A 38 4.61 -1.87 -11.52
C LYS A 38 5.99 -1.85 -10.85
N HIS A 39 7.05 -1.48 -11.58
CA HIS A 39 8.41 -1.42 -11.03
C HIS A 39 8.55 -0.23 -10.08
N ALA A 40 7.97 0.91 -10.44
CA ALA A 40 7.90 2.06 -9.54
C ALA A 40 7.13 1.76 -8.25
N MET A 41 6.01 1.04 -8.37
CA MET A 41 5.23 0.61 -7.20
C MET A 41 6.00 -0.39 -6.34
N GLU A 42 6.74 -1.31 -6.93
CA GLU A 42 7.60 -2.25 -6.19
C GLU A 42 8.65 -1.49 -5.40
N PHE A 43 9.38 -0.59 -6.07
CA PHE A 43 10.38 0.25 -5.42
C PHE A 43 9.77 1.05 -4.24
N LEU A 44 8.65 1.73 -4.47
CA LEU A 44 7.95 2.52 -3.44
C LEU A 44 7.47 1.65 -2.27
N SER A 45 7.02 0.43 -2.54
CA SER A 45 6.56 -0.51 -1.51
C SER A 45 7.71 -0.94 -0.61
N PHE A 46 8.87 -1.31 -1.19
CA PHE A 46 10.07 -1.66 -0.42
C PHE A 46 10.66 -0.46 0.33
N PHE A 47 10.68 0.73 -0.29
CA PHE A 47 11.09 1.95 0.38
C PHE A 47 10.20 2.23 1.60
N MET A 48 8.88 2.20 1.43
CA MET A 48 7.92 2.47 2.50
C MET A 48 8.00 1.43 3.61
N GLN A 49 8.19 0.16 3.26
CA GLN A 49 8.42 -0.91 4.23
C GLN A 49 9.63 -0.61 5.11
N SER A 50 10.78 -0.34 4.50
CA SER A 50 12.00 0.00 5.23
C SER A 50 11.84 1.25 6.08
N TYR A 51 11.28 2.31 5.50
CA TYR A 51 11.10 3.57 6.22
C TYR A 51 10.24 3.36 7.46
N MET A 52 9.10 2.69 7.32
CA MET A 52 8.22 2.39 8.45
C MET A 52 8.88 1.48 9.48
N CYS A 53 9.55 0.40 9.06
CA CYS A 53 10.25 -0.49 9.98
C CYS A 53 11.31 0.26 10.80
N ILE A 54 12.15 1.08 10.15
CA ILE A 54 13.19 1.87 10.81
C ILE A 54 12.59 2.88 11.80
N GLN A 55 11.55 3.61 11.40
CA GLN A 55 10.90 4.59 12.28
C GLN A 55 10.22 3.91 13.48
N LEU A 56 9.60 2.75 13.27
CA LEU A 56 8.94 2.00 14.33
C LEU A 56 9.95 1.37 15.31
N GLU A 57 11.05 0.81 14.81
CA GLU A 57 12.14 0.29 15.64
C GLU A 57 12.80 1.39 16.49
N ALA A 58 12.81 2.64 16.04
CA ALA A 58 13.36 3.76 16.82
C ALA A 58 12.59 4.02 18.13
N PHE A 59 11.34 3.57 18.24
CA PHE A 59 10.57 3.62 19.49
C PHE A 59 10.83 2.43 20.41
N GLU A 60 11.46 1.36 19.90
CA GLU A 60 11.71 0.14 20.65
C GLU A 60 13.13 0.12 21.23
N PRO A 61 13.30 -0.26 22.51
CA PRO A 61 14.64 -0.35 23.10
C PRO A 61 15.42 -1.57 22.60
N GLU A 62 14.75 -2.70 22.37
CA GLU A 62 15.40 -3.99 22.13
C GLU A 62 14.75 -4.84 21.02
N CYS A 63 13.50 -4.56 20.66
CA CYS A 63 12.76 -5.34 19.66
C CYS A 63 12.98 -4.81 18.25
N LYS A 64 13.11 -5.73 17.30
CA LYS A 64 13.27 -5.45 15.86
C LYS A 64 12.29 -6.27 15.04
N PHE A 65 12.04 -5.83 13.81
CA PHE A 65 11.28 -6.60 12.85
C PHE A 65 12.05 -7.87 12.47
N LYS A 66 11.33 -9.00 12.50
CA LYS A 66 11.76 -10.24 11.87
C LYS A 66 11.31 -10.21 10.42
N ILE A 67 12.24 -10.47 9.52
CA ILE A 67 12.00 -10.46 8.08
C ILE A 67 11.77 -11.89 7.62
N ASP A 68 10.67 -12.12 6.90
CA ASP A 68 10.32 -13.40 6.32
C ASP A 68 10.01 -13.20 4.83
N ARG A 69 10.90 -13.70 3.97
CA ARG A 69 10.70 -13.74 2.53
C ARG A 69 10.02 -15.04 2.14
N TRP A 70 8.95 -14.92 1.36
CA TRP A 70 8.20 -16.06 0.86
C TRP A 70 7.89 -15.93 -0.62
N TYR A 71 7.59 -17.06 -1.25
CA TYR A 71 7.30 -17.17 -2.67
C TYR A 71 5.96 -17.88 -2.87
N LYS A 72 5.18 -17.47 -3.87
CA LYS A 72 4.05 -18.29 -4.35
C LYS A 72 4.59 -19.50 -5.13
N SER A 73 3.78 -20.53 -5.24
CA SER A 73 4.10 -21.68 -6.08
C SER A 73 4.30 -21.27 -7.53
N GLY A 74 5.32 -21.83 -8.19
CA GLY A 74 5.69 -21.46 -9.55
C GLY A 74 6.36 -20.08 -9.62
N ASP A 75 6.47 -19.52 -10.81
CA ASP A 75 7.07 -18.20 -11.05
C ASP A 75 6.03 -17.07 -10.90
N SER A 76 5.26 -17.10 -9.80
CA SER A 76 4.12 -16.20 -9.56
C SER A 76 4.44 -15.07 -8.57
N GLY A 77 5.73 -14.80 -8.36
CA GLY A 77 6.21 -13.80 -7.40
C GLY A 77 6.13 -14.25 -5.93
N GLY A 78 5.96 -13.31 -5.02
CA GLY A 78 5.99 -13.56 -3.58
C GLY A 78 5.83 -12.30 -2.73
N GLY A 79 6.44 -12.31 -1.55
CA GLY A 79 6.45 -11.14 -0.67
C GLY A 79 7.55 -11.18 0.38
N VAL A 80 7.66 -10.06 1.09
CA VAL A 80 8.53 -9.90 2.26
C VAL A 80 7.66 -9.40 3.40
N SER A 81 7.53 -10.20 4.44
CA SER A 81 6.79 -9.87 5.65
C SER A 81 7.76 -9.39 6.71
N CYS A 82 7.60 -8.16 7.20
CA CYS A 82 8.34 -7.68 8.36
C CYS A 82 7.41 -7.68 9.57
N ILE A 83 7.68 -8.53 10.56
CA ILE A 83 6.84 -8.68 11.75
C ILE A 83 7.63 -8.34 13.02
N LEU A 84 7.10 -7.41 13.81
CA LEU A 84 7.55 -7.10 15.16
C LEU A 84 6.50 -7.59 16.15
N GLN A 85 6.92 -8.25 17.23
CA GLN A 85 6.02 -8.76 18.27
C GLN A 85 6.64 -8.59 19.65
N ASN A 86 5.78 -8.43 20.66
CA ASN A 86 6.15 -8.36 22.07
C ASN A 86 7.16 -7.24 22.36
N GLY A 87 7.02 -6.11 21.66
CA GLY A 87 7.77 -4.89 21.92
C GLY A 87 7.26 -4.17 23.18
N LYS A 88 8.03 -3.18 23.64
CA LYS A 88 7.66 -2.35 24.79
C LYS A 88 6.65 -1.27 24.40
N VAL A 89 6.71 -0.76 23.17
CA VAL A 89 5.83 0.28 22.64
C VAL A 89 4.82 -0.31 21.67
N ILE A 90 5.25 -1.26 20.84
CA ILE A 90 4.47 -1.93 19.81
C ILE A 90 4.25 -3.37 20.25
N GLU A 91 3.00 -3.70 20.57
CA GLU A 91 2.62 -5.07 20.95
C GLU A 91 2.79 -6.01 19.75
N LYS A 92 2.29 -5.58 18.60
CA LYS A 92 2.41 -6.30 17.33
C LYS A 92 2.35 -5.34 16.15
N GLY A 93 3.33 -5.43 15.26
CA GLY A 93 3.38 -4.64 14.04
C GLY A 93 3.72 -5.51 12.85
N GLY A 94 3.05 -5.29 11.73
CA GLY A 94 3.38 -5.89 10.45
C GLY A 94 3.55 -4.81 9.39
N VAL A 95 4.60 -4.90 8.58
CA VAL A 95 4.76 -4.10 7.36
C VAL A 95 5.18 -5.05 6.26
N ASN A 96 4.27 -5.33 5.33
CA ASN A 96 4.39 -6.42 4.38
C ASN A 96 4.36 -5.89 2.96
N VAL A 97 5.25 -6.39 2.11
CA VAL A 97 5.24 -6.14 0.66
C VAL A 97 4.87 -7.41 -0.06
N SER A 98 4.08 -7.29 -1.12
CA SER A 98 3.77 -8.39 -2.04
C SER A 98 3.96 -7.93 -3.48
N VAL A 99 4.60 -8.78 -4.27
CA VAL A 99 4.87 -8.60 -5.71
C VAL A 99 4.42 -9.88 -6.38
N ILE A 100 3.22 -9.88 -6.94
CA ILE A 100 2.56 -11.07 -7.48
C ILE A 100 2.37 -10.91 -8.99
N THR A 101 2.65 -11.98 -9.72
CA THR A 101 2.26 -12.13 -11.12
C THR A 101 1.50 -13.44 -11.29
N GLY A 102 0.63 -13.52 -12.29
CA GLY A 102 -0.09 -14.76 -12.57
C GLY A 102 -1.05 -14.65 -13.72
N ASP A 103 -1.64 -15.77 -14.10
CA ASP A 103 -2.66 -15.83 -15.14
C ASP A 103 -4.01 -15.32 -14.60
N LEU A 104 -4.70 -14.52 -15.40
CA LEU A 104 -6.01 -13.99 -15.06
C LEU A 104 -7.06 -15.10 -15.15
N SER A 105 -7.56 -15.59 -14.01
CA SER A 105 -8.62 -16.60 -14.00
C SER A 105 -9.93 -16.06 -14.59
N ASN A 106 -10.74 -16.95 -15.16
CA ASN A 106 -12.08 -16.59 -15.67
C ASN A 106 -12.98 -15.95 -14.59
N GLU A 107 -12.83 -16.38 -13.34
CA GLU A 107 -13.57 -15.84 -12.20
C GLU A 107 -13.14 -14.40 -11.89
N ASN A 108 -11.83 -14.15 -11.80
CA ASN A 108 -11.29 -12.80 -11.58
C ASN A 108 -11.69 -11.86 -12.74
N ALA A 109 -11.60 -12.34 -13.97
CA ALA A 109 -12.05 -11.57 -15.14
C ALA A 109 -13.57 -11.30 -15.12
N ALA A 110 -14.38 -12.20 -14.59
CA ALA A 110 -15.82 -11.97 -14.43
C ALA A 110 -16.11 -10.90 -13.36
N GLN A 111 -15.43 -10.96 -12.21
CA GLN A 111 -15.56 -9.95 -11.14
C GLN A 111 -15.10 -8.56 -11.60
N MET A 112 -14.02 -8.49 -12.37
CA MET A 112 -13.55 -7.21 -12.93
C MET A 112 -14.53 -6.66 -13.98
N ARG A 113 -15.12 -7.53 -14.82
CA ARG A 113 -16.17 -7.11 -15.76
C ARG A 113 -17.42 -6.58 -15.04
N SER A 114 -17.82 -7.15 -13.90
CA SER A 114 -18.95 -6.61 -13.13
C SER A 114 -18.67 -5.25 -12.49
N ARG A 115 -17.39 -4.86 -12.37
CA ARG A 115 -16.94 -3.51 -11.99
C ARG A 115 -16.82 -2.54 -13.18
N GLY A 116 -17.11 -2.99 -14.41
CA GLY A 116 -17.11 -2.16 -15.62
C GLY A 116 -15.85 -2.26 -16.49
N TYR A 117 -14.85 -3.06 -16.10
CA TYR A 117 -13.65 -3.26 -16.92
C TYR A 117 -13.94 -4.10 -18.17
N LYS A 118 -13.51 -3.62 -19.34
CA LYS A 118 -13.69 -4.32 -20.62
C LYS A 118 -12.54 -5.30 -20.86
N ILE A 119 -12.62 -6.48 -20.26
CA ILE A 119 -11.65 -7.56 -20.46
C ILE A 119 -12.09 -8.40 -21.65
N THR A 120 -11.30 -8.35 -22.72
CA THR A 120 -11.55 -9.11 -23.97
C THR A 120 -10.78 -10.42 -24.04
N ASN A 121 -9.73 -10.58 -23.22
CA ASN A 121 -8.83 -11.73 -23.27
C ASN A 121 -8.68 -12.39 -21.90
N PHE A 122 -9.00 -13.68 -21.83
CA PHE A 122 -8.97 -14.49 -20.60
C PHE A 122 -7.63 -15.20 -20.38
N ASN A 123 -6.69 -15.09 -21.32
CA ASN A 123 -5.34 -15.65 -21.21
C ASN A 123 -4.30 -14.58 -20.85
N SER A 124 -4.73 -13.40 -20.42
CA SER A 124 -3.81 -12.32 -20.02
C SER A 124 -3.17 -12.61 -18.67
N LYS A 125 -1.94 -12.12 -18.49
CA LYS A 125 -1.30 -12.09 -17.18
C LYS A 125 -1.72 -10.84 -16.42
N PHE A 126 -1.71 -10.92 -15.10
CA PHE A 126 -1.86 -9.76 -14.24
C PHE A 126 -0.62 -9.58 -13.37
N ASN A 127 -0.37 -8.33 -12.96
CA ASN A 127 0.59 -8.00 -11.93
C ASN A 127 -0.12 -7.25 -10.81
N ALA A 128 0.20 -7.60 -9.58
CA ALA A 128 -0.28 -6.93 -8.38
C ALA A 128 0.90 -6.65 -7.44
N VAL A 129 1.10 -5.38 -7.12
CA VAL A 129 2.19 -4.93 -6.25
C VAL A 129 1.62 -4.07 -5.15
N GLY A 130 2.02 -4.28 -3.91
CA GLY A 130 1.59 -3.39 -2.84
C GLY A 130 2.30 -3.57 -1.52
N VAL A 131 2.09 -2.59 -0.66
CA VAL A 131 2.50 -2.57 0.73
C VAL A 131 1.27 -2.49 1.63
N SER A 132 1.29 -3.23 2.73
CA SER A 132 0.22 -3.27 3.72
C SER A 132 0.81 -3.29 5.12
N SER A 133 0.18 -2.58 6.05
CA SER A 133 0.62 -2.53 7.43
C SER A 133 -0.53 -2.46 8.41
N VAL A 134 -0.35 -3.10 9.56
CA VAL A 134 -1.16 -2.92 10.75
C VAL A 134 -0.22 -2.85 11.95
N ILE A 135 -0.35 -1.79 12.75
CA ILE A 135 0.48 -1.54 13.93
C ILE A 135 -0.42 -1.41 15.16
N HIS A 136 -0.18 -2.25 16.16
CA HIS A 136 -0.88 -2.25 17.45
C HIS A 136 0.08 -1.82 18.56
N PRO A 137 -0.07 -0.61 19.12
CA PRO A 137 0.68 -0.18 20.30
C PRO A 137 0.26 -0.95 21.56
N VAL A 138 1.19 -1.08 22.52
CA VAL A 138 0.92 -1.62 23.86
C VAL A 138 0.07 -0.66 24.69
N ASN A 139 0.34 0.65 24.58
CA ASN A 139 -0.36 1.66 25.36
C ASN A 139 -1.76 1.90 24.76
N PRO A 140 -2.85 1.73 25.52
CA PRO A 140 -4.21 1.92 25.00
C PRO A 140 -4.50 3.37 24.59
N HIS A 141 -3.72 4.34 25.06
CA HIS A 141 -3.81 5.73 24.63
C HIS A 141 -3.14 5.99 23.27
N SER A 142 -2.37 5.04 22.75
CA SER A 142 -1.79 5.09 21.41
C SER A 142 -2.69 4.28 20.44
N PRO A 143 -3.14 4.89 19.33
CA PRO A 143 -4.09 4.24 18.43
C PRO A 143 -3.46 3.14 17.59
N THR A 144 -4.27 2.16 17.19
CA THR A 144 -3.91 1.23 16.10
C THR A 144 -3.92 1.98 14.78
N LEU A 145 -2.92 1.71 13.93
CA LEU A 145 -2.82 2.27 12.57
C LEU A 145 -2.90 1.15 11.55
N HIS A 146 -3.63 1.38 10.47
CA HIS A 146 -3.59 0.54 9.27
C HIS A 146 -3.35 1.40 8.03
N PHE A 147 -2.53 0.89 7.10
CA PHE A 147 -2.46 1.45 5.76
C PHE A 147 -2.24 0.35 4.73
N ASN A 148 -2.70 0.61 3.52
CA ASN A 148 -2.45 -0.22 2.34
C ASN A 148 -2.30 0.67 1.12
N PHE A 149 -1.33 0.39 0.26
CA PHE A 149 -1.23 1.00 -1.07
C PHE A 149 -0.85 -0.09 -2.06
N ARG A 150 -1.61 -0.20 -3.14
CA ARG A 150 -1.45 -1.25 -4.14
C ARG A 150 -1.70 -0.74 -5.55
N TYR A 151 -1.04 -1.41 -6.49
CA TYR A 151 -1.21 -1.27 -7.92
C TYR A 151 -1.59 -2.61 -8.50
N PHE A 152 -2.53 -2.59 -9.44
CA PHE A 152 -2.89 -3.75 -10.25
C PHE A 152 -2.85 -3.38 -11.73
N GLU A 153 -2.37 -4.29 -12.56
CA GLU A 153 -2.50 -4.20 -14.02
C GLU A 153 -2.79 -5.57 -14.64
N ILE A 154 -3.49 -5.56 -15.77
CA ILE A 154 -3.50 -6.66 -16.74
C ILE A 154 -2.47 -6.32 -17.81
N GLU A 155 -1.55 -7.24 -18.07
CA GLU A 155 -0.55 -7.08 -19.13
C GLU A 155 -1.25 -7.06 -20.50
N PRO A 156 -1.08 -5.98 -21.30
CA PRO A 156 -1.56 -5.96 -22.67
C PRO A 156 -0.86 -7.04 -23.49
N GLN A 157 -1.58 -7.79 -24.32
CA GLN A 157 -0.98 -8.78 -25.21
C GLN A 157 -0.51 -8.18 -26.55
N SER A 158 -0.96 -6.97 -26.88
CA SER A 158 -0.54 -6.23 -28.08
C SER A 158 -0.63 -4.72 -27.84
N ASP A 159 0.11 -3.94 -28.64
CA ASP A 159 0.09 -2.47 -28.58
C ASP A 159 -1.29 -1.86 -28.89
N SER A 160 -2.19 -2.65 -29.49
CA SER A 160 -3.57 -2.28 -29.79
C SER A 160 -4.57 -2.60 -28.68
N GLU A 161 -4.17 -3.31 -27.61
CA GLU A 161 -5.03 -3.64 -26.48
C GLU A 161 -4.96 -2.52 -25.42
N ASN A 162 -6.12 -2.16 -24.86
CA ASN A 162 -6.17 -1.15 -23.81
C ASN A 162 -5.47 -1.65 -22.54
N HIS A 163 -4.55 -0.85 -21.99
CA HIS A 163 -3.92 -1.13 -20.71
C HIS A 163 -4.94 -0.94 -19.57
N ILE A 164 -5.31 -2.03 -18.92
CA ILE A 164 -6.19 -2.01 -17.75
C ILE A 164 -5.32 -1.98 -16.50
N PHE A 165 -5.42 -0.91 -15.72
CA PHE A 165 -4.74 -0.78 -14.44
C PHE A 165 -5.56 0.07 -13.48
N TRP A 166 -5.27 -0.05 -12.19
CA TRP A 166 -5.75 0.88 -11.18
C TRP A 166 -4.86 0.86 -9.95
N PHE A 167 -5.01 1.90 -9.14
CA PHE A 167 -4.48 1.98 -7.79
C PHE A 167 -5.60 1.78 -6.79
N GLY A 168 -5.23 1.22 -5.65
CA GLY A 168 -6.09 1.16 -4.48
C GLY A 168 -5.28 1.38 -3.22
N GLY A 169 -5.95 1.79 -2.16
CA GLY A 169 -5.27 1.99 -0.91
C GLY A 169 -6.07 2.78 0.12
N GLY A 170 -5.37 3.18 1.15
CA GLY A 170 -5.95 3.91 2.27
C GLY A 170 -5.03 3.92 3.47
N CYS A 171 -5.37 4.76 4.42
CA CYS A 171 -4.73 4.86 5.72
C CYS A 171 -5.81 5.25 6.71
N ASP A 172 -5.96 4.50 7.79
CA ASP A 172 -7.00 4.71 8.79
C ASP A 172 -6.50 4.45 10.21
N LEU A 173 -7.16 5.11 11.16
CA LEU A 173 -6.77 5.15 12.56
C LEU A 173 -7.87 4.58 13.46
N THR A 174 -7.47 3.70 14.38
CA THR A 174 -8.37 3.01 15.31
C THR A 174 -7.93 3.28 16.76
N PRO A 175 -8.34 4.42 17.34
CA PRO A 175 -8.05 4.74 18.75
C PRO A 175 -8.95 3.96 19.71
N ASN A 176 -8.40 3.53 20.86
CA ASN A 176 -9.22 3.07 21.98
C ASN A 176 -9.75 4.25 22.80
N TYR A 177 -8.93 5.29 23.00
CA TYR A 177 -9.31 6.55 23.64
C TYR A 177 -9.21 7.69 22.65
N ILE A 178 -10.22 8.56 22.64
CA ILE A 178 -10.32 9.66 21.68
C ILE A 178 -9.55 10.88 22.18
N TYR A 179 -8.54 11.27 21.40
CA TYR A 179 -7.84 12.54 21.51
C TYR A 179 -8.14 13.38 20.28
N LYS A 180 -8.71 14.57 20.49
CA LYS A 180 -9.16 15.42 19.38
C LYS A 180 -7.97 15.90 18.55
N GLU A 181 -6.85 16.18 19.22
CA GLU A 181 -5.62 16.66 18.62
C GLU A 181 -5.04 15.62 17.66
N ASP A 182 -5.04 14.34 18.05
CA ASP A 182 -4.56 13.24 17.21
C ASP A 182 -5.45 13.05 15.97
N ILE A 183 -6.77 13.12 16.15
CA ILE A 183 -7.74 13.05 15.04
C ILE A 183 -7.49 14.17 14.03
N VAL A 184 -7.36 15.41 14.52
CA VAL A 184 -7.11 16.58 13.66
C VAL A 184 -5.77 16.43 12.95
N HIS A 185 -4.71 16.05 13.67
CA HIS A 185 -3.38 15.86 13.09
C HIS A 185 -3.38 14.80 11.99
N PHE A 186 -3.97 13.63 12.26
CA PHE A 186 -4.03 12.53 11.31
C PHE A 186 -4.79 12.92 10.04
N HIS A 187 -6.01 13.44 10.19
CA HIS A 187 -6.85 13.82 9.05
C HIS A 187 -6.28 15.01 8.27
N GLN A 188 -5.70 16.01 8.94
CA GLN A 188 -5.07 17.14 8.27
C GLN A 188 -3.83 16.71 7.47
N THR A 189 -3.06 15.74 7.98
CA THR A 189 -1.90 15.19 7.28
C THR A 189 -2.33 14.51 5.98
N LEU A 190 -3.37 13.67 6.02
CA LEU A 190 -3.92 13.02 4.82
C LEU A 190 -4.50 14.05 3.84
N LYS A 191 -5.29 15.02 4.34
CA LYS A 191 -5.87 16.09 3.53
C LYS A 191 -4.82 16.90 2.79
N ASN A 192 -3.75 17.30 3.49
CA ASN A 192 -2.65 18.07 2.90
C ASN A 192 -1.95 17.34 1.73
N VAL A 193 -1.96 16.01 1.74
CA VAL A 193 -1.45 15.22 0.61
C VAL A 193 -2.47 15.18 -0.52
N CYS A 194 -3.72 14.82 -0.23
CA CYS A 194 -4.80 14.78 -1.22
C CYS A 194 -4.98 16.12 -1.96
N ASP A 195 -4.99 17.24 -1.23
CA ASP A 195 -5.18 18.60 -1.78
C ASP A 195 -4.11 19.01 -2.81
N LYS A 196 -2.92 18.37 -2.78
CA LYS A 196 -1.86 18.62 -3.77
C LYS A 196 -2.12 17.94 -5.12
N HIS A 197 -3.02 16.96 -5.15
CA HIS A 197 -3.33 16.16 -6.33
C HIS A 197 -4.70 16.51 -6.89
N ASN A 198 -5.74 16.46 -6.06
CA ASN A 198 -7.07 16.94 -6.40
C ASN A 198 -7.81 17.41 -5.13
N PRO A 199 -8.43 18.62 -5.14
CA PRO A 199 -9.19 19.13 -4.00
C PRO A 199 -10.37 18.26 -3.50
N SER A 200 -10.93 17.38 -4.34
CA SER A 200 -12.04 16.48 -3.98
C SER A 200 -11.57 15.20 -3.31
N TYR A 201 -10.34 14.74 -3.59
CA TYR A 201 -9.84 13.43 -3.14
C TYR A 201 -10.00 13.19 -1.64
N TYR A 202 -9.66 14.18 -0.80
CA TYR A 202 -9.83 13.97 0.64
C TYR A 202 -11.30 13.77 1.02
N LEU A 203 -12.20 14.57 0.46
CA LEU A 203 -13.62 14.47 0.78
C LEU A 203 -14.20 13.12 0.34
N ASP A 204 -13.90 12.72 -0.89
CA ASP A 204 -14.39 11.49 -1.49
C ASP A 204 -13.81 10.25 -0.78
N PHE A 205 -12.49 10.22 -0.59
CA PHE A 205 -11.81 9.08 0.02
C PHE A 205 -12.07 8.98 1.52
N LYS A 206 -12.29 10.10 2.22
CA LYS A 206 -12.70 10.07 3.62
C LYS A 206 -14.08 9.49 3.77
N LYS A 207 -15.04 9.93 2.95
CA LYS A 207 -16.40 9.37 2.97
C LYS A 207 -16.35 7.87 2.68
N TRP A 208 -15.56 7.45 1.70
CA TRP A 208 -15.41 6.05 1.37
C TRP A 208 -14.80 5.24 2.53
N ALA A 209 -13.80 5.78 3.23
CA ALA A 209 -13.25 5.12 4.43
C ALA A 209 -14.31 4.92 5.51
N ASP A 210 -15.14 5.95 5.77
CA ASP A 210 -16.23 5.85 6.74
C ASP A 210 -17.22 4.74 6.35
N ASP A 211 -17.58 4.61 5.07
CA ASP A 211 -18.51 3.58 4.60
C ASP A 211 -17.88 2.17 4.61
N TYR A 212 -16.62 2.06 4.19
CA TYR A 212 -15.91 0.79 4.04
C TYR A 212 -15.61 0.12 5.40
N PHE A 213 -15.25 0.91 6.41
CA PHE A 213 -14.92 0.38 7.74
C PHE A 213 -16.13 0.34 8.71
N TYR A 214 -17.35 0.34 8.17
CA TYR A 214 -18.56 0.09 8.95
C TYR A 214 -18.69 -1.39 9.31
N ILE A 215 -19.08 -1.66 10.56
CA ILE A 215 -19.39 -2.99 11.06
C ILE A 215 -20.91 -3.09 11.20
N PRO A 216 -21.65 -3.64 10.20
CA PRO A 216 -23.10 -3.47 10.12
C PRO A 216 -23.85 -4.04 11.32
N HIS A 217 -23.42 -5.18 11.86
CA HIS A 217 -24.07 -5.83 12.99
C HIS A 217 -23.79 -5.18 14.35
N ARG A 218 -22.85 -4.23 14.41
CA ARG A 218 -22.55 -3.44 15.62
C ARG A 218 -23.01 -1.99 15.52
N GLU A 219 -23.46 -1.58 14.34
CA GLU A 219 -23.82 -0.20 14.03
C GLU A 219 -22.73 0.83 14.37
N GLU A 220 -21.46 0.43 14.26
CA GLU A 220 -20.29 1.27 14.55
C GLU A 220 -19.21 1.18 13.47
N ARG A 221 -18.36 2.19 13.36
CA ARG A 221 -17.15 2.13 12.52
C ARG A 221 -16.02 1.51 13.32
N ARG A 222 -15.08 0.83 12.65
CA ARG A 222 -13.88 0.26 13.28
C ARG A 222 -13.05 1.28 14.06
N GLY A 223 -13.02 2.53 13.58
CA GLY A 223 -12.23 3.62 14.15
C GLY A 223 -12.70 4.98 13.66
N ILE A 224 -11.80 5.96 13.60
CA ILE A 224 -12.08 7.34 13.16
C ILE A 224 -11.87 7.57 11.65
N GLY A 225 -11.78 6.47 10.89
CA GLY A 225 -11.59 6.48 9.46
C GLY A 225 -10.22 7.04 9.06
N GLY A 226 -10.18 7.73 7.92
CA GLY A 226 -8.98 8.24 7.30
C GLY A 226 -9.25 8.49 5.82
N ILE A 227 -8.51 7.84 4.94
CA ILE A 227 -8.82 7.81 3.50
C ILE A 227 -8.89 6.36 3.01
N PHE A 228 -9.75 6.10 2.04
CA PHE A 228 -9.84 4.83 1.33
C PHE A 228 -10.20 5.10 -0.14
N PHE A 229 -9.55 4.39 -1.05
CA PHE A 229 -9.83 4.44 -2.48
C PHE A 229 -9.54 3.08 -3.11
N ASP A 230 -10.28 2.77 -4.17
CA ASP A 230 -10.04 1.62 -5.05
C ASP A 230 -10.49 2.01 -6.46
N ASP A 231 -10.06 1.23 -7.46
CA ASP A 231 -10.31 1.53 -8.88
C ASP A 231 -9.83 2.92 -9.32
N LEU A 232 -8.89 3.54 -8.60
CA LEU A 232 -8.35 4.86 -8.94
C LEU A 232 -7.47 4.74 -10.19
N THR A 233 -7.89 5.38 -11.28
CA THR A 233 -7.17 5.36 -12.56
C THR A 233 -6.58 6.74 -12.89
N GLY A 234 -5.69 6.81 -13.88
CA GLY A 234 -5.03 8.06 -14.27
C GLY A 234 -5.96 9.13 -14.89
N ASP A 235 -7.21 8.76 -15.19
CA ASP A 235 -8.25 9.62 -15.76
C ASP A 235 -9.30 10.05 -14.73
N ASP A 236 -9.15 9.68 -13.46
CA ASP A 236 -9.94 10.31 -12.40
C ASP A 236 -9.51 11.79 -12.31
N PRO A 237 -10.47 12.74 -12.41
CA PRO A 237 -10.16 14.16 -12.50
C PRO A 237 -9.30 14.66 -11.34
#